data_AF-W7KQF1-F1
#
_entry.id   AF-W7KQF1-F1
#
_cell.length_a   1.000
_cell.length_b   1.000
_cell.length_c   1.000
_cell.angle_alpha   90.00
_cell.angle_beta   90.00
_cell.angle_gamma   90.00
#
_symmetry.space_group_name_H-M   'P 1'
#
loop_
_entity.id
_entity.type
_entity.pdbx_description
1 polymer ?
#
loop_
_entity_poly.entity_id
_entity_poly.type
_entity_poly.pdbx_seq_one_letter_code
_entity_poly.pdbx_strand_id
1 'polypeptide(L)'
;MEKTLLTITAINEEIELCKDVISQFQTKLDELTEKSKSLSNRLNVLRAVGEKLPEGMAKQVNQANIGIIADERFELLPKISKQSNNIEYYKQILNTVIDLKNELKKVEG
;
A
#
# COMPACT_ATOMS: atom_id res chain seq x y z
N MET A 1 20.18 -29.22 -24.15
CA MET A 1 19.88 -28.07 -23.28
C MET A 1 19.10 -27.08 -24.11
N GLU A 2 17.77 -27.06 -23.98
CA GLU A 2 16.95 -25.99 -24.55
C GLU A 2 17.38 -24.68 -23.88
N LYS A 3 18.09 -23.83 -24.61
CA LYS A 3 18.23 -22.43 -24.22
C LYS A 3 16.84 -21.84 -24.38
N THR A 4 16.13 -21.60 -23.28
CA THR A 4 14.91 -20.82 -23.30
C THR A 4 15.27 -19.47 -23.90
N LEU A 5 14.85 -19.23 -25.15
CA LEU A 5 15.16 -18.01 -25.87
C LEU A 5 14.34 -16.90 -25.22
N LEU A 6 14.96 -16.16 -24.31
CA LEU A 6 14.33 -15.06 -23.62
C LEU A 6 14.18 -13.92 -24.63
N THR A 7 12.99 -13.76 -25.19
CA THR A 7 12.75 -12.78 -26.25
C THR A 7 12.54 -11.38 -25.67
N ILE A 8 12.91 -10.35 -26.42
CA ILE A 8 12.57 -8.95 -26.08
C ILE A 8 11.05 -8.79 -25.85
N THR A 9 10.22 -9.58 -26.55
CA THR A 9 8.77 -9.63 -26.36
C THR A 9 8.40 -10.12 -24.97
N ALA A 10 8.92 -11.27 -24.53
CA ALA A 10 8.65 -11.82 -23.20
C ALA A 10 9.10 -10.86 -22.07
N ILE A 11 10.22 -10.17 -22.27
CA ILE A 11 10.69 -9.12 -21.35
C ILE A 11 9.71 -7.94 -21.30
N ASN A 12 9.19 -7.49 -22.44
CA ASN A 12 8.22 -6.40 -22.47
C ASN A 12 6.92 -6.79 -21.76
N GLU A 13 6.45 -8.03 -21.97
CA GLU A 13 5.27 -8.56 -21.27
C GLU A 13 5.48 -8.57 -19.76
N GLU A 14 6.64 -9.01 -19.29
CA GLU A 14 6.99 -9.00 -17.87
C GLU A 14 7.09 -7.58 -17.28
N ILE A 15 7.62 -6.62 -18.05
CA ILE A 15 7.65 -5.20 -17.67
C ILE A 15 6.23 -4.65 -17.48
N GLU A 16 5.32 -4.90 -18.42
CA GLU A 16 3.94 -4.44 -18.31
C GLU A 16 3.21 -5.13 -17.15
N LEU A 17 3.42 -6.43 -16.96
CA LEU A 17 2.88 -7.17 -15.81
C LEU A 17 3.36 -6.56 -14.48
N CYS A 18 4.66 -6.26 -14.36
CA CYS A 18 5.19 -5.61 -13.15
C CYS A 18 4.57 -4.23 -12.91
N LYS A 19 4.39 -3.42 -13.97
CA LYS A 19 3.74 -2.10 -13.86
C LYS A 19 2.29 -2.21 -13.41
N ASP A 20 1.53 -3.16 -13.96
CA ASP A 20 0.14 -3.39 -13.60
C ASP A 20 0.02 -3.82 -12.14
N VAL A 21 0.87 -4.75 -11.70
CA VAL A 21 0.90 -5.22 -10.31
C VAL A 21 1.28 -4.09 -9.34
N ILE A 22 2.28 -3.27 -9.68
CA ILE A 22 2.65 -2.07 -8.90
C ILE A 22 1.46 -1.11 -8.81
N SER A 23 0.76 -0.87 -9.92
CA SER A 23 -0.41 0.00 -9.96
C SER A 23 -1.52 -0.50 -9.03
N GLN A 24 -1.82 -1.79 -9.05
CA GLN A 24 -2.82 -2.40 -8.16
C GLN A 24 -2.45 -2.24 -6.68
N PHE A 25 -1.19 -2.48 -6.31
CA PHE A 25 -0.74 -2.27 -4.94
C PHE A 25 -0.76 -0.80 -4.54
N GLN A 26 -0.44 0.12 -5.46
CA GLN A 26 -0.52 1.55 -5.21
C GLN A 26 -1.96 2.00 -4.95
N THR A 27 -2.92 1.57 -5.78
CA THR A 27 -4.35 1.83 -5.54
C THR A 27 -4.76 1.33 -4.16
N LYS A 28 -4.33 0.12 -3.78
CA LYS A 28 -4.68 -0.42 -2.46
C LYS A 28 -4.01 0.33 -1.31
N LEU A 29 -2.78 0.78 -1.49
CA LEU A 29 -2.06 1.60 -0.53
C LEU A 29 -2.77 2.95 -0.32
N ASP A 30 -3.22 3.58 -1.40
CA ASP A 30 -3.94 4.85 -1.35
C ASP A 30 -5.28 4.71 -0.61
N GLU A 31 -6.05 3.65 -0.89
CA GLU A 31 -7.29 3.33 -0.16
C GLU A 31 -7.05 3.16 1.36
N LEU A 32 -6.01 2.41 1.74
CA LEU A 32 -5.68 2.17 3.14
C LEU A 32 -5.22 3.46 3.83
N THR A 33 -4.47 4.29 3.13
CA THR A 33 -3.96 5.57 3.63
C THR A 33 -5.10 6.57 3.84
N GLU A 34 -6.01 6.69 2.87
CA GLU A 34 -7.21 7.53 3.00
C GLU A 34 -8.13 7.04 4.12
N LYS A 35 -8.29 5.72 4.28
CA LYS A 35 -9.03 5.16 5.43
C LYS A 35 -8.36 5.55 6.76
N SER A 36 -7.04 5.43 6.87
CA SER A 36 -6.28 5.80 8.07
C SER A 36 -6.43 7.29 8.41
N LYS A 37 -6.41 8.16 7.38
CA LYS A 37 -6.64 9.60 7.51
C LYS A 37 -8.06 9.90 8.00
N SER A 38 -9.06 9.25 7.41
CA SER A 38 -10.46 9.37 7.84
C SER A 38 -10.66 8.97 9.32
N LEU A 39 -10.09 7.83 9.75
CA LEU A 39 -10.13 7.40 11.15
C LEU A 39 -9.41 8.40 12.07
N SER A 40 -8.29 8.99 11.63
CA SER A 40 -7.58 10.03 12.39
C SER A 40 -8.45 11.27 12.60
N ASN A 41 -9.14 11.73 11.54
CA ASN A 41 -10.07 12.84 11.64
C ASN A 41 -11.23 12.52 12.60
N ARG A 42 -11.79 11.31 12.52
CA ARG A 42 -12.85 10.86 13.42
C ARG A 42 -12.38 10.82 14.89
N LEU A 43 -11.16 10.36 15.16
CA LEU A 43 -10.58 10.38 16.51
C LEU A 43 -10.47 11.81 17.06
N ASN A 44 -10.04 12.76 16.22
CA ASN A 44 -9.94 14.17 16.63
C ASN A 44 -11.31 14.74 17.01
N VAL A 45 -12.35 14.44 16.22
CA VAL A 45 -13.73 14.84 16.53
C VAL A 45 -14.20 14.20 17.83
N LEU A 46 -14.03 12.88 18.01
CA LEU A 46 -14.46 12.18 19.23
C LEU A 46 -13.73 12.68 20.48
N ARG A 47 -12.45 13.04 20.37
CA ARG A 47 -11.69 13.66 21.47
C ARG A 47 -12.27 15.03 21.83
N ALA A 48 -12.49 15.89 20.85
CA ALA A 48 -13.09 17.21 21.06
C ALA A 48 -14.49 17.12 21.67
N VAL A 49 -15.32 16.17 21.21
CA VAL A 49 -16.64 15.90 21.82
C VAL A 49 -16.48 15.42 23.26
N GLY A 50 -15.54 14.50 23.53
CA GLY A 50 -15.28 13.96 24.86
C GLY A 50 -14.87 15.00 25.90
N GLU A 51 -14.19 16.06 25.48
CA GLU A 51 -13.83 17.20 26.34
C GLU A 51 -15.04 18.07 26.74
N LYS A 52 -16.13 18.03 25.95
CA LYS A 52 -17.35 18.79 26.20
C LYS A 52 -18.43 17.98 26.90
N LEU A 53 -18.29 16.66 26.95
CA LEU A 53 -19.28 15.79 27.58
C LEU A 53 -19.16 15.85 29.12
N PRO A 54 -20.30 15.91 29.84
CA PRO A 54 -20.32 15.78 31.29
C PRO A 54 -19.88 14.38 31.70
N GLU A 55 -19.41 14.25 32.94
CA GLU A 55 -19.11 12.94 33.53
C GLU A 55 -20.35 12.04 33.53
N GLY A 56 -20.15 10.75 33.27
CA GLY A 56 -21.22 9.75 33.22
C GLY A 56 -21.25 8.95 31.92
N MET A 57 -22.40 8.34 31.64
CA MET A 57 -22.56 7.33 30.59
C MET A 57 -22.16 7.84 29.19
N ALA A 58 -22.52 9.08 28.85
CA ALA A 58 -22.18 9.65 27.55
C ALA A 58 -20.66 9.74 27.32
N LYS A 59 -19.90 10.13 28.35
CA LYS A 59 -18.44 10.22 28.30
C LYS A 59 -17.80 8.84 28.21
N GLN A 60 -18.33 7.85 28.94
CA GLN A 60 -17.87 6.45 28.86
C GLN A 60 -18.10 5.84 27.47
N VAL A 61 -19.27 6.06 26.88
CA VAL A 61 -19.58 5.61 25.51
C VAL A 61 -18.64 6.27 24.50
N ASN A 62 -18.38 7.57 24.64
CA ASN A 62 -17.43 8.27 23.77
C ASN A 62 -16.00 7.72 23.90
N GLN A 63 -15.55 7.40 25.12
CA GLN A 63 -14.25 6.77 25.35
C GLN A 63 -14.16 5.38 24.72
N ALA A 64 -15.22 4.56 24.84
CA ALA A 64 -15.28 3.25 24.18
C ALA A 64 -15.19 3.38 22.65
N ASN A 65 -15.91 4.35 22.07
CA ASN A 65 -15.82 4.65 20.64
C ASN A 65 -14.42 5.10 20.22
N ILE A 66 -13.73 5.91 21.03
CA ILE A 66 -12.33 6.29 20.77
C ILE A 66 -11.44 5.05 20.72
N GLY A 67 -11.60 4.12 21.67
CA GLY A 67 -10.86 2.85 21.69
C GLY A 67 -11.04 2.06 20.40
N ILE A 68 -12.29 1.80 20.01
CA ILE A 68 -12.62 1.06 18.78
C ILE A 68 -11.98 1.68 17.53
N ILE A 69 -12.07 3.00 17.37
CA ILE A 69 -11.51 3.69 16.20
C ILE A 69 -9.98 3.74 16.25
N ALA A 70 -9.37 3.84 17.43
CA ALA A 70 -7.93 3.78 17.60
C ALA A 70 -7.39 2.40 17.22
N ASP A 71 -8.06 1.33 17.66
CA ASP A 71 -7.71 -0.05 17.33
C ASP A 71 -7.85 -0.31 15.83
N GLU A 72 -8.97 0.09 15.22
CA GLU A 72 -9.18 -0.04 13.77
C GLU A 72 -8.08 0.67 12.98
N ARG A 73 -7.66 1.86 13.41
CA ARG A 73 -6.55 2.60 12.78
C ARG A 73 -5.22 1.88 12.96
N PHE A 74 -4.95 1.34 14.14
CA PHE A 74 -3.73 0.61 14.43
C PHE A 74 -3.60 -0.64 13.56
N GLU A 75 -4.71 -1.36 13.31
CA GLU A 75 -4.75 -2.51 12.41
C GLU A 75 -4.45 -2.18 10.93
N LEU A 76 -4.56 -0.92 10.52
CA LEU A 76 -4.20 -0.51 9.15
C LEU A 76 -2.69 -0.39 8.94
N LEU A 77 -1.91 -0.08 9.99
CA LEU A 77 -0.46 0.11 9.89
C LEU A 77 0.28 -1.10 9.26
N PRO A 78 0.08 -2.35 9.71
CA PRO A 78 0.74 -3.49 9.07
C PRO A 78 0.27 -3.71 7.63
N LYS A 79 -1.00 -3.39 7.31
CA LYS A 79 -1.53 -3.51 5.95
C LYS A 79 -0.88 -2.50 5.01
N ILE A 80 -0.74 -1.25 5.44
CA ILE A 80 -0.05 -0.17 4.71
C ILE A 80 1.41 -0.55 4.47
N SER A 81 2.12 -0.98 5.52
CA SER A 81 3.52 -1.42 5.41
C SER A 81 3.67 -2.58 4.43
N LYS A 82 2.78 -3.57 4.48
CA LYS A 82 2.77 -4.69 3.53
C LYS A 82 2.62 -4.22 2.08
N GLN A 83 1.69 -3.31 1.79
CA GLN A 83 1.54 -2.79 0.42
C GLN A 83 2.77 -2.01 -0.06
N SER A 84 3.34 -1.17 0.81
CA SER A 84 4.58 -0.44 0.49
C SER A 84 5.75 -1.38 0.16
N ASN A 85 5.93 -2.43 0.96
CA ASN A 85 6.99 -3.42 0.74
C ASN A 85 6.77 -4.20 -0.56
N ASN A 86 5.52 -4.56 -0.89
CA ASN A 86 5.18 -5.21 -2.15
C ASN A 86 5.52 -4.29 -3.35
N ILE A 87 5.18 -3.01 -3.27
CA ILE A 87 5.52 -2.04 -4.33
C ILE A 87 7.03 -1.95 -4.51
N GLU A 88 7.79 -1.86 -3.43
CA GLU A 88 9.25 -1.80 -3.50
C GLU A 88 9.85 -3.06 -4.12
N TYR A 89 9.37 -4.24 -3.72
CA TYR A 89 9.78 -5.52 -4.28
C TYR A 89 9.55 -5.59 -5.80
N TYR A 90 8.35 -5.25 -6.27
CA TYR A 90 8.07 -5.28 -7.71
C TYR A 90 8.81 -4.17 -8.48
N LYS A 91 9.11 -3.03 -7.86
CA LYS A 91 9.99 -2.01 -8.47
C LYS A 91 11.41 -2.52 -8.67
N GLN A 92 11.94 -3.30 -7.72
CA GLN A 92 13.25 -3.93 -7.86
C GLN A 92 13.27 -4.93 -9.03
N ILE A 93 12.25 -5.79 -9.13
CA ILE A 93 12.09 -6.72 -10.27
C ILE A 93 12.02 -5.93 -11.58
N LEU A 94 11.15 -4.92 -11.66
CA LEU A 94 10.98 -4.10 -12.85
C LEU A 94 12.31 -3.49 -13.32
N ASN A 95 13.10 -2.94 -12.39
CA ASN A 95 14.41 -2.40 -12.73
C ASN A 95 15.35 -3.48 -13.29
N THR A 96 15.41 -4.66 -12.65
CA THR A 96 16.22 -5.78 -13.15
C THR A 96 15.80 -6.23 -14.55
N VAL A 97 14.50 -6.29 -14.83
CA VAL A 97 13.99 -6.69 -16.15
C VAL A 97 14.28 -5.61 -17.20
N ILE A 98 14.22 -4.33 -16.84
CA ILE A 98 14.62 -3.21 -17.71
C ILE A 98 16.12 -3.26 -18.02
N ASP A 99 16.96 -3.53 -17.02
CA ASP A 99 18.41 -3.64 -17.21
C ASP A 99 18.74 -4.80 -18.16
N LEU A 100 18.13 -5.97 -17.95
CA LEU A 100 18.27 -7.13 -18.83
C LEU A 100 17.87 -6.81 -20.28
N LYS A 101 16.75 -6.09 -20.46
CA LYS A 101 16.31 -5.62 -21.79
C LYS A 101 17.37 -4.77 -22.48
N ASN A 102 17.98 -3.86 -21.74
CA ASN A 102 19.00 -2.95 -22.27
C ASN A 102 20.28 -3.68 -22.63
N GLU A 103 20.66 -4.70 -21.86
CA GLU A 103 21.80 -5.56 -22.17
C GLU A 103 21.60 -6.36 -23.46
N LEU A 104 20.43 -7.00 -23.63
CA LEU A 104 20.13 -7.76 -24.85
C LEU A 104 20.16 -6.90 -26.11
N LYS A 105 19.62 -5.67 -26.03
CA LYS A 105 19.67 -4.72 -27.15
C LYS A 105 21.09 -4.32 -27.57
N LYS A 106 22.05 -4.34 -26.64
CA LYS A 106 23.47 -4.05 -26.95
C LYS A 106 24.19 -5.22 -27.61
N VAL A 107 23.67 -6.44 -27.46
CA VAL A 107 24.23 -7.66 -28.07
C VAL A 107 23.67 -7.88 -29.47
N GLU A 108 22.45 -7.41 -29.73
CA GLU A 108 21.77 -7.50 -31.04
C GLU A 108 22.10 -6.34 -32.01
N GLY A 109 22.68 -5.23 -31.51
CA GLY A 109 23.03 -4.03 -32.29
C GLY A 109 24.52 -3.89 -32.54
#